data_AF-A0A6H9H3B1-F1
#
_entry.id   AF-A0A6H9H3B1-F1
#
_cell.length_a   1.000
_cell.length_b   1.000
_cell.length_c   1.000
_cell.angle_alpha   90.00
_cell.angle_beta   90.00
_cell.angle_gamma   90.00
#
_symmetry.space_group_name_H-M   'P 1'
#
loop_
_entity.id
_entity.type
_entity.pdbx_description
1 polymer ?
#
loop_
_entity_poly.entity_id
_entity_poly.type
_entity_poly.pdbx_seq_one_letter_code
_entity_poly.pdbx_strand_id
1 'polypeptide(L)'
;MYSYNHPRIGPLYDMASALLSSAGLEPRRSDLIPQDNLASSAIFAVYPEIGEALGVAGNYEFRAVGDYRPMGLREYLTRCYALYDSLPAENLTPFPEFSDQVDRISNLL
;
A
#
# COMPACT_ATOMS: atom_id res chain seq x y z
N MET A 1 -6.87 -0.92 -5.11
CA MET A 1 -5.54 -1.23 -4.53
C MET A 1 -5.71 -1.57 -3.05
N TYR A 2 -4.84 -2.41 -2.49
CA TYR A 2 -4.68 -2.67 -1.05
C TYR A 2 -3.44 -1.97 -0.50
N SER A 3 -2.33 -2.01 -1.23
CA SER A 3 -1.09 -1.27 -0.96
C SER A 3 -0.59 -0.63 -2.26
N TYR A 4 0.63 -0.06 -2.24
CA TYR A 4 1.29 0.49 -3.42
C TYR A 4 1.48 -0.53 -4.57
N ASN A 5 1.60 -1.82 -4.27
CA ASN A 5 1.90 -2.89 -5.23
C ASN A 5 0.91 -4.06 -5.22
N HIS A 6 -0.12 -4.03 -4.37
CA HIS A 6 -1.14 -5.08 -4.29
C HIS A 6 -2.48 -4.58 -4.86
N PRO A 7 -2.74 -4.73 -6.17
CA PRO A 7 -4.05 -4.42 -6.74
C PRO A 7 -5.15 -5.32 -6.19
N ARG A 8 -6.38 -4.81 -6.20
CA ARG A 8 -7.58 -5.65 -6.00
C ARG A 8 -7.73 -6.59 -7.19
N ILE A 9 -8.47 -7.67 -7.02
CA ILE A 9 -8.65 -8.65 -8.11
C ILE A 9 -9.27 -8.06 -9.39
N GLY A 10 -10.14 -7.05 -9.28
CA GLY A 10 -10.75 -6.38 -10.43
C GLY A 10 -9.72 -5.85 -11.45
N PRO A 11 -8.84 -4.91 -11.05
CA PRO A 11 -7.76 -4.43 -11.91
C PRO A 11 -6.86 -5.53 -12.49
N LEU A 12 -6.55 -6.59 -11.73
CA LEU A 12 -5.79 -7.73 -12.26
C LEU A 12 -6.55 -8.45 -13.37
N TYR A 13 -7.86 -8.64 -13.19
CA TYR A 13 -8.72 -9.28 -14.17
C TYR A 13 -8.87 -8.41 -15.44
N ASP A 14 -8.96 -7.09 -15.28
CA ASP A 14 -8.97 -6.13 -16.40
C ASP A 14 -7.65 -6.17 -17.17
N MET A 15 -6.51 -6.14 -16.47
CA MET A 15 -5.18 -6.25 -17.07
C MET A 15 -5.00 -7.57 -17.83
N ALA A 16 -5.39 -8.70 -17.24
CA ALA A 16 -5.33 -10.00 -17.91
C ALA A 16 -6.20 -10.03 -19.17
N SER A 17 -7.38 -9.41 -19.13
CA SER A 17 -8.28 -9.30 -20.29
C SER A 17 -7.65 -8.44 -21.38
N ALA A 18 -7.11 -7.27 -21.03
CA ALA A 18 -6.43 -6.40 -21.98
C ALA A 18 -5.22 -7.08 -22.63
N LEU A 19 -4.46 -7.87 -21.87
CA LEU A 19 -3.34 -8.65 -22.39
C LEU A 19 -3.79 -9.68 -23.43
N LEU A 20 -4.85 -10.43 -23.16
CA LEU A 20 -5.41 -11.39 -24.12
C LEU A 20 -5.88 -10.70 -25.41
N SER A 21 -6.64 -9.61 -25.28
CA SER A 21 -7.06 -8.81 -26.44
C SER A 21 -5.88 -8.33 -27.27
N SER A 22 -4.81 -7.85 -26.61
CA SER A 22 -3.60 -7.38 -27.30
C SER A 22 -2.87 -8.48 -28.06
N ALA A 23 -3.04 -9.74 -27.63
CA ALA A 23 -2.53 -10.92 -28.31
C ALA A 23 -3.47 -11.48 -29.40
N GLY A 24 -4.58 -10.79 -29.69
CA GLY A 24 -5.60 -11.25 -30.65
C GLY A 24 -6.48 -12.39 -30.14
N LEU A 25 -6.49 -12.62 -28.81
CA LEU A 25 -7.34 -13.62 -28.17
C LEU A 25 -8.56 -12.94 -27.55
N GLU A 26 -9.74 -13.54 -27.73
CA GLU A 26 -10.96 -13.02 -27.11
C GLU A 26 -10.97 -13.32 -25.60
N PRO A 27 -10.96 -12.30 -24.72
CA PRO A 27 -11.00 -12.51 -23.28
C PRO A 27 -12.36 -13.03 -22.87
N ARG A 28 -12.40 -14.20 -22.22
CA ARG A 28 -13.64 -14.74 -21.65
C ARG A 28 -13.80 -14.25 -20.23
N ARG A 29 -14.68 -13.28 -20.03
CA ARG A 29 -15.06 -12.83 -18.69
C ARG A 29 -16.25 -13.60 -18.16
N SER A 30 -16.22 -13.90 -16.88
CA SER A 30 -17.36 -14.45 -16.14
C SER A 30 -17.65 -13.57 -14.93
N ASP A 31 -18.90 -13.62 -14.45
CA ASP A 31 -19.29 -12.95 -13.20
C ASP A 31 -18.59 -13.58 -11.97
N LEU A 32 -18.01 -14.77 -12.13
CA LEU A 32 -17.13 -15.39 -11.14
C LEU A 32 -15.76 -14.70 -11.19
N ILE A 33 -15.51 -13.85 -10.19
CA ILE A 33 -14.21 -13.21 -10.00
C ILE A 33 -13.25 -14.23 -9.34
N PRO A 34 -11.99 -14.34 -9.80
CA PRO A 34 -11.02 -15.20 -9.15
C PRO A 34 -10.80 -14.83 -7.67
N GLN A 35 -10.25 -15.76 -6.89
CA GLN A 35 -9.89 -15.46 -5.50
C GLN A 35 -8.87 -14.32 -5.43
N ASP A 36 -9.13 -13.33 -4.59
CA ASP A 36 -8.23 -12.19 -4.38
C ASP A 36 -7.12 -12.54 -3.38
N ASN A 37 -6.09 -13.23 -3.87
CA ASN A 37 -4.96 -13.66 -3.04
C ASN A 37 -4.17 -12.48 -2.45
N LEU A 38 -4.16 -11.33 -3.13
CA LEU A 38 -3.44 -10.14 -2.68
C LEU A 38 -4.16 -9.42 -1.54
N ALA A 39 -5.44 -9.73 -1.31
CA ALA A 39 -6.17 -9.26 -0.14
C ALA A 39 -5.56 -9.77 1.18
N SER A 40 -4.84 -10.89 1.19
CA SER A 40 -4.21 -11.43 2.41
C SER A 40 -3.02 -10.59 2.93
N SER A 41 -2.55 -9.64 2.13
CA SER A 41 -1.44 -8.75 2.47
C SER A 41 -1.88 -7.57 3.35
N ALA A 42 -0.94 -6.67 3.63
CA ALA A 42 -1.21 -5.42 4.32
C ALA A 42 -2.17 -4.55 3.49
N ILE A 43 -3.11 -3.90 4.18
CA ILE A 43 -4.01 -2.90 3.59
C ILE A 43 -3.65 -1.54 4.16
N PHE A 44 -3.41 -0.58 3.27
CA PHE A 44 -3.18 0.82 3.60
C PHE A 44 -4.44 1.62 3.39
N ALA A 45 -4.67 2.56 4.31
CA ALA A 45 -5.78 3.49 4.23
C ALA A 45 -5.58 4.47 3.06
N VAL A 46 -6.68 4.86 2.43
CA VAL A 46 -6.74 6.10 1.64
C VAL A 46 -7.21 7.17 2.60
N TYR A 47 -6.36 8.17 2.89
CA TYR A 47 -6.74 9.19 3.87
C TYR A 47 -7.94 10.00 3.35
N PRO A 48 -8.88 10.41 4.22
CA PRO A 48 -10.07 11.17 3.84
C PRO A 48 -9.78 12.36 2.91
N GLU A 49 -8.73 13.12 3.18
CA GLU A 49 -8.33 14.29 2.39
C GLU A 49 -7.89 13.92 0.97
N ILE A 50 -7.24 12.76 0.81
CA ILE A 50 -6.87 12.21 -0.50
C ILE A 50 -8.10 11.62 -1.18
N GLY A 51 -8.95 10.93 -0.42
CA GLY A 51 -10.20 10.34 -0.91
C GLY A 51 -11.14 11.38 -1.49
N GLU A 52 -11.34 12.49 -0.79
CA GLU A 52 -12.13 13.64 -1.23
C GLU A 52 -11.60 14.19 -2.56
N ALA A 53 -10.29 14.43 -2.67
CA ALA A 53 -9.68 14.97 -3.87
C ALA A 53 -9.80 14.02 -5.10
N LEU A 54 -9.86 12.70 -4.86
CA LEU A 54 -9.92 11.68 -5.90
C LEU A 54 -11.33 11.12 -6.14
N GLY A 55 -12.34 11.57 -5.40
CA GLY A 55 -13.71 11.08 -5.51
C GLY A 55 -13.89 9.63 -5.03
N VAL A 56 -13.09 9.18 -4.06
CA VAL A 56 -13.16 7.84 -3.47
C VAL A 56 -13.36 7.92 -1.96
N ALA A 57 -13.95 6.89 -1.36
CA ALA A 57 -14.08 6.82 0.08
C ALA A 57 -12.70 6.74 0.75
N GLY A 58 -12.41 7.69 1.65
CA GLY A 58 -11.24 7.65 2.51
C GLY A 58 -11.59 7.25 3.94
N ASN A 59 -10.61 6.70 4.65
CA ASN A 59 -10.69 6.34 6.06
C ASN A 59 -9.27 6.32 6.67
N TYR A 60 -9.19 5.95 7.93
CA TYR A 60 -7.92 5.77 8.65
C TYR A 60 -7.76 4.33 9.14
N GLU A 61 -8.26 3.37 8.37
CA GLU A 61 -8.24 1.94 8.72
C GLU A 61 -7.17 1.21 7.93
N PHE A 62 -6.31 0.51 8.67
CA PHE A 62 -5.19 -0.27 8.15
C PHE A 62 -5.37 -1.73 8.53
N ARG A 63 -4.63 -2.61 7.86
CA ARG A 63 -4.58 -4.04 8.20
C ARG A 63 -3.17 -4.58 8.05
N ALA A 64 -2.70 -5.35 9.02
CA ALA A 64 -1.42 -6.04 8.96
C ALA A 64 -1.52 -7.31 8.09
N VAL A 65 -0.37 -7.78 7.60
CA VAL A 65 -0.30 -9.06 6.87
C VAL A 65 -0.78 -10.19 7.78
N GLY A 66 -1.69 -11.02 7.28
CA GLY A 66 -2.18 -12.21 8.01
C GLY A 66 -3.10 -11.93 9.20
N ASP A 67 -3.43 -10.67 9.50
CA ASP A 67 -4.39 -10.29 10.54
C ASP A 67 -5.64 -9.71 9.87
N TYR A 68 -6.82 -10.25 10.19
CA TYR A 68 -8.08 -9.75 9.64
C TYR A 68 -8.62 -8.53 10.39
N ARG A 69 -8.07 -8.21 11.57
CA ARG A 69 -8.53 -7.11 12.40
C ARG A 69 -8.05 -5.76 11.83
N PRO A 70 -8.97 -4.81 11.60
CA PRO A 70 -8.58 -3.45 11.23
C PRO A 70 -7.95 -2.74 12.43
N MET A 71 -6.98 -1.87 12.15
CA MET A 71 -6.36 -0.96 13.11
C MET A 71 -6.50 0.48 12.64
N GLY A 72 -6.70 1.39 13.58
CA GLY A 72 -6.78 2.83 13.27
C GLY A 72 -5.41 3.46 13.07
N LEU A 73 -5.37 4.67 12.50
CA LEU A 73 -4.13 5.44 12.27
C LEU A 73 -3.23 5.56 13.52
N ARG A 74 -3.80 5.86 14.69
CA ARG A 74 -3.01 5.99 15.92
C ARG A 74 -2.28 4.70 16.25
N GLU A 75 -2.99 3.57 16.22
CA GLU A 75 -2.40 2.26 16.50
C GLU A 75 -1.35 1.89 15.46
N TYR A 76 -1.63 2.14 14.18
CA TYR A 76 -0.68 1.92 13.09
C TYR A 76 0.62 2.71 13.32
N LEU A 77 0.52 4.02 13.57
CA LEU A 77 1.68 4.88 13.83
C LEU A 77 2.46 4.43 15.07
N THR A 78 1.77 4.12 16.17
CA THR A 78 2.43 3.60 17.38
C THR A 78 3.25 2.34 17.08
N ARG A 79 2.71 1.40 16.28
CA ARG A 79 3.45 0.20 15.87
C ARG A 79 4.63 0.52 14.96
N CYS A 80 4.49 1.48 14.04
CA CYS A 80 5.59 1.93 13.18
C CYS A 80 6.74 2.54 14.00
N TYR A 81 6.45 3.46 14.92
CA TYR A 81 7.47 4.08 15.77
C TYR A 81 8.12 3.04 16.69
N ALA A 82 7.36 2.12 17.28
CA ALA A 82 7.93 1.04 18.08
C ALA A 82 8.88 0.14 17.27
N LEU A 83 8.58 -0.10 15.99
CA LEU A 83 9.49 -0.81 15.08
C LEU A 83 10.75 0.02 14.82
N TYR A 84 10.62 1.31 14.51
CA TYR A 84 11.77 2.18 14.25
C TYR A 84 12.68 2.33 15.47
N ASP A 85 12.12 2.46 16.67
CA ASP A 85 12.88 2.52 17.93
C ASP A 85 13.68 1.24 18.20
N SER A 86 13.26 0.11 17.63
CA SER A 86 13.99 -1.17 17.76
C SER A 86 15.18 -1.30 16.81
N LEU A 87 15.32 -0.38 15.84
CA LEU A 87 16.38 -0.41 14.85
C LEU A 87 17.55 0.49 15.29
N PRO A 88 18.79 -0.02 15.35
CA PRO A 88 19.96 0.82 15.61
C PRO A 88 20.12 1.88 14.52
N ALA A 89 20.32 3.15 14.92
CA ALA A 89 20.43 4.25 13.98
C ALA A 89 21.62 4.09 13.02
N GLU A 90 22.69 3.45 13.48
CA GLU A 90 23.86 3.10 12.66
C GLU A 90 23.55 2.15 11.50
N ASN A 91 22.40 1.46 11.53
CA ASN A 91 21.95 0.58 10.45
C ASN A 91 21.08 1.30 9.41
N LEU A 92 20.80 2.59 9.61
CA LEU A 92 19.99 3.39 8.69
C LEU A 92 20.91 4.19 7.76
N THR A 93 21.00 3.74 6.50
CA THR A 93 21.73 4.48 5.46
C THR A 93 20.72 5.24 4.60
N PRO A 94 20.80 6.58 4.50
CA PRO A 94 19.96 7.33 3.59
C PRO A 94 20.27 6.97 2.14
N PHE A 95 19.27 7.02 1.27
CA PHE A 95 19.55 6.96 -0.17
C PHE A 95 20.37 8.20 -0.57
N PRO A 96 21.33 8.07 -1.52
CA PRO A 96 22.26 9.15 -1.87
C PRO A 96 21.58 10.47 -2.21
N GLU A 97 20.42 10.42 -2.87
CA GLU A 97 19.62 11.59 -3.26
C GLU A 97 19.01 12.37 -2.07
N PHE A 98 19.00 11.80 -0.87
CA PHE A 98 18.44 12.41 0.34
C PHE A 98 19.48 12.76 1.41
N SER A 99 20.78 12.47 1.19
CA SER A 99 21.84 12.69 2.18
C SER A 99 21.90 14.15 2.66
N ASP A 100 21.90 15.11 1.73
CA ASP A 100 21.95 16.54 2.07
C ASP A 100 20.75 16.99 2.92
N GLN A 101 19.57 16.41 2.67
CA GLN A 101 18.37 16.72 3.43
C GLN A 101 18.43 16.13 4.84
N VAL A 102 18.93 14.90 4.97
CA VAL A 102 19.13 14.23 6.26
C VAL A 102 20.15 14.98 7.10
N ASP A 103 21.28 15.40 6.52
CA ASP A 103 22.30 16.20 7.21
C ASP A 103 21.73 17.53 7.67
N ARG A 104 20.95 18.21 6.82
CA ARG A 104 20.29 19.47 7.18
C ARG A 104 19.33 19.30 8.36
N ILE A 105 18.50 18.26 8.37
CA ILE A 105 17.53 18.02 9.44
C ILE A 105 18.25 17.64 10.74
N SER A 106 19.27 16.79 10.64
CA SER A 106 20.07 16.35 11.80
C SER A 106 20.76 17.52 12.50
N ASN A 107 21.16 18.57 11.77
CA ASN A 107 21.76 19.77 12.34
C ASN A 107 20.74 20.75 12.97
N LEU A 108 19.44 20.52 12.83
CA LEU A 108 18.37 21.34 13.42
C LEU A 108 17.83 20.78 14.74
N LEU A 109 18.17 19.53 15.08
CA LEU A 109 17.74 18.81 16.28
C LEU A 109 18.84 18.85 17.35
#